data_AF-A0A4R4BNE6-F1
#
_entry.id   AF-A0A4R4BNE6-F1
#
_cell.length_a   1.000
_cell.length_b   1.000
_cell.length_c   1.000
_cell.angle_alpha   90.00
_cell.angle_beta   90.00
_cell.angle_gamma   90.00
#
_symmetry.space_group_name_H-M   'P 1'
#
loop_
_entity.id
_entity.type
_entity.pdbx_description
1 polymer ?
#
loop_
_entity_poly.entity_id
_entity_poly.type
_entity_poly.pdbx_seq_one_letter_code
_entity_poly.pdbx_strand_id
1 'polypeptide(L)'
;MVIPGTLPVMEDPYYLLELRAPLVYAPVSQRDPFAERGEKEMVVCFELEPQEAASFEPIEERYFASAGMVGVLDAPTGEGLEVPVGRYFFIQLRQRIQKEDLFPLALDLQKEGLWRQLPLAPRLYVRFLEEEGPVTQLLRPLVSGAPF
;
A
#
# COMPACT_ATOMS: atom_id res chain seq x y z
N MET A 1 -17.30 -32.43 -19.08
CA MET A 1 -17.58 -31.20 -19.83
C MET A 1 -17.03 -30.06 -18.99
N VAL A 2 -15.85 -29.53 -19.34
CA VAL A 2 -15.15 -28.48 -18.60
C VAL A 2 -15.44 -27.18 -19.34
N ILE A 3 -16.04 -26.19 -18.67
CA ILE A 3 -16.28 -24.87 -19.27
C ILE A 3 -14.92 -24.15 -19.32
N PRO A 4 -14.38 -23.85 -20.51
CA PRO A 4 -13.16 -23.06 -20.63
C PRO A 4 -13.52 -21.59 -20.45
N GLY A 5 -12.81 -20.87 -19.58
CA GLY A 5 -12.92 -19.41 -19.47
C GLY A 5 -13.48 -18.85 -18.17
N THR A 6 -13.72 -19.67 -17.15
CA THR A 6 -13.85 -19.15 -15.79
C THR A 6 -12.45 -18.91 -15.26
N LEU A 7 -12.03 -17.63 -15.21
CA LEU A 7 -10.96 -17.22 -14.32
C LEU A 7 -11.29 -17.81 -12.94
N PRO A 8 -10.31 -18.39 -12.22
CA PRO A 8 -10.57 -18.81 -10.85
C PRO A 8 -11.17 -17.61 -10.12
N VAL A 9 -12.35 -17.81 -9.54
CA VAL A 9 -12.96 -16.82 -8.65
C VAL A 9 -11.96 -16.64 -7.53
N MET A 10 -11.13 -15.61 -7.65
CA MET A 10 -10.20 -15.24 -6.58
C MET A 10 -11.10 -14.86 -5.42
N GLU A 11 -11.01 -15.66 -4.36
CA GLU A 11 -11.45 -15.28 -3.03
C GLU A 11 -10.93 -13.86 -2.78
N ASP A 12 -11.85 -12.98 -2.40
CA ASP A 12 -11.61 -11.65 -1.85
C ASP A 12 -10.11 -11.30 -1.65
N PRO A 13 -9.48 -10.50 -2.54
CA PRO A 13 -8.04 -10.24 -2.49
C PRO A 13 -7.64 -9.32 -1.32
N TYR A 14 -8.61 -8.89 -0.53
CA TYR A 14 -8.45 -7.95 0.56
C TYR A 14 -8.36 -8.67 1.90
N TYR A 15 -7.29 -8.44 2.65
CA TYR A 15 -7.02 -9.10 3.91
C TYR A 15 -6.87 -8.09 5.05
N LEU A 16 -7.14 -8.56 6.27
CA LEU A 16 -6.73 -7.88 7.49
C LEU A 16 -5.42 -8.51 7.98
N LEU A 17 -4.36 -7.71 8.02
CA LEU A 17 -3.02 -8.10 8.45
C LEU A 17 -2.70 -7.48 9.81
N GLU A 18 -2.26 -8.29 10.78
CA GLU A 18 -1.73 -7.82 12.06
C GLU A 18 -0.21 -7.93 12.07
N LEU A 19 0.48 -6.79 12.03
CA LEU A 19 1.93 -6.72 12.26
C LEU A 19 2.21 -6.68 13.75
N ARG A 20 2.88 -7.72 14.25
CA ARG A 20 3.28 -7.84 15.68
C ARG A 20 4.64 -7.24 16.01
N ALA A 21 5.41 -6.90 15.00
CA ALA A 21 6.69 -6.22 15.09
C ALA A 21 6.76 -5.18 13.97
N PRO A 22 7.45 -4.05 14.19
CA PRO A 22 7.62 -3.07 13.13
C PRO A 22 8.53 -3.63 12.04
N LEU A 23 8.26 -3.25 10.79
CA LEU A 23 9.15 -3.55 9.66
C LEU A 23 10.03 -2.32 9.43
N VAL A 24 11.35 -2.50 9.58
CA VAL A 24 12.33 -1.41 9.52
C VAL A 24 13.14 -1.54 8.23
N TYR A 25 13.19 -0.46 7.45
CA TYR A 25 13.82 -0.41 6.15
C TYR A 25 14.96 0.60 6.15
N ALA A 26 16.09 0.21 5.55
CA ALA A 26 17.21 1.11 5.35
C ALA A 26 16.82 2.24 4.38
N PRO A 27 17.35 3.45 4.56
CA PRO A 27 17.17 4.51 3.59
C PRO A 27 17.85 4.10 2.27
N VAL A 28 17.19 4.42 1.16
CA VAL A 28 17.73 4.16 -0.18
C VAL A 28 17.75 5.47 -0.96
N SER A 29 18.76 5.62 -1.83
CA SER A 29 19.01 6.86 -2.56
C SER A 29 18.23 6.95 -3.88
N GLN A 30 17.13 6.20 -3.99
CA GLN A 30 16.40 6.03 -5.26
C GLN A 30 15.39 7.16 -5.47
N ARG A 31 15.46 7.82 -6.64
CA ARG A 31 14.57 8.95 -6.95
C ARG A 31 13.17 8.56 -7.42
N ASP A 32 12.98 7.30 -7.82
CA ASP A 32 11.70 6.81 -8.32
C ASP A 32 11.49 5.36 -7.87
N PRO A 33 10.53 5.07 -6.98
CA PRO A 33 10.29 3.72 -6.45
C PRO A 33 9.62 2.80 -7.46
N PHE A 34 9.08 3.31 -8.58
CA PHE A 34 8.43 2.48 -9.59
C PHE A 34 9.43 1.95 -10.62
N ALA A 35 10.57 2.62 -10.79
CA ALA A 35 11.64 2.16 -11.65
C ALA A 35 12.16 0.77 -11.23
N GLU A 36 12.21 -0.17 -12.18
CA GLU A 36 12.74 -1.52 -11.96
C GLU A 36 14.23 -1.49 -11.59
N ARG A 37 14.58 -2.04 -10.42
CA ARG A 37 15.95 -2.32 -9.99
C ARG A 37 15.99 -3.57 -9.12
N GLY A 38 17.13 -4.27 -9.16
CA GLY A 38 17.39 -5.54 -8.44
C GLY A 38 17.48 -5.44 -6.91
N GLU A 39 16.73 -4.52 -6.29
CA GLU A 39 16.52 -4.51 -4.85
C GLU A 39 15.59 -5.66 -4.47
N LYS A 40 15.97 -6.41 -3.43
CA LYS A 40 15.14 -7.52 -2.96
C LYS A 40 13.83 -7.05 -2.32
N GLU A 41 13.85 -5.86 -1.75
CA GLU A 41 12.73 -5.34 -0.98
C GLU A 41 12.86 -3.82 -0.85
N MET A 42 11.76 -3.11 -1.06
CA MET A 42 11.64 -1.66 -0.89
C MET A 42 10.25 -1.32 -0.35
N VAL A 43 10.14 -0.23 0.39
CA VAL A 43 8.85 0.32 0.82
C VAL A 43 8.82 1.83 0.64
N VAL A 44 7.65 2.33 0.30
CA VAL A 44 7.34 3.76 0.28
C VAL A 44 6.10 4.03 1.11
N CYS A 45 6.03 5.19 1.75
CA CYS A 45 4.84 5.63 2.46
C CYS A 45 4.34 6.95 1.86
N PHE A 46 3.03 6.99 1.61
CA PHE A 46 2.30 8.17 1.16
C PHE A 46 1.45 8.66 2.34
N GLU A 47 1.67 9.91 2.75
CA GLU A 47 0.71 10.63 3.60
C GLU A 47 -0.41 11.16 2.70
N LEU A 48 -1.64 10.73 2.97
CA LEU A 48 -2.80 11.09 2.17
C LEU A 48 -3.53 12.26 2.80
N GLU A 49 -4.22 13.06 1.99
CA GLU A 49 -5.14 14.06 2.50
C GLU A 49 -6.27 13.40 3.30
N PRO A 50 -6.49 13.76 4.58
CA PRO A 50 -7.47 13.08 5.42
C PRO A 50 -8.89 13.07 4.85
N GLN A 51 -9.28 14.13 4.14
CA GLN A 51 -10.59 14.24 3.50
C GLN A 51 -10.73 13.27 2.32
N GLU A 52 -9.67 13.13 1.52
CA GLU A 52 -9.63 12.24 0.36
C GLU A 52 -9.51 10.77 0.81
N ALA A 53 -8.76 10.51 1.88
CA ALA A 53 -8.58 9.18 2.47
C ALA A 53 -9.87 8.56 3.04
N ALA A 54 -10.90 9.38 3.28
CA ALA A 54 -12.21 8.98 3.78
C ALA A 54 -13.31 9.02 2.70
N SER A 55 -12.99 9.40 1.46
CA SER A 55 -13.94 9.55 0.36
C SER A 55 -14.08 8.27 -0.47
N PHE A 56 -15.29 7.98 -0.97
CA PHE A 56 -15.48 6.94 -2.01
C PHE A 56 -15.01 7.41 -3.40
N GLU A 57 -14.95 8.72 -3.61
CA GLU A 57 -14.59 9.36 -4.87
C GLU A 57 -13.53 10.44 -4.60
N PRO A 58 -12.30 10.05 -4.23
CA PRO A 58 -11.23 11.00 -4.04
C PRO A 58 -10.74 11.55 -5.38
N ILE A 59 -10.22 12.77 -5.33
CA ILE A 59 -9.59 13.42 -6.48
C ILE A 59 -8.11 13.02 -6.48
N GLU A 60 -7.63 12.36 -7.55
CA GLU A 60 -6.27 11.81 -7.64
C GLU A 60 -5.19 12.84 -7.30
N GLU A 61 -5.29 14.05 -7.85
CA GLU A 61 -4.32 15.12 -7.65
C GLU A 61 -4.22 15.53 -6.18
N ARG A 62 -5.31 15.37 -5.43
CA ARG A 62 -5.39 15.68 -3.99
C ARG A 62 -5.07 14.47 -3.13
N TYR A 63 -5.38 13.27 -3.61
CA TYR A 63 -5.16 12.02 -2.90
C TYR A 63 -3.70 11.86 -2.48
N PHE A 64 -2.79 12.20 -3.41
CA PHE A 64 -1.36 12.24 -3.19
C PHE A 64 -0.79 13.67 -3.09
N ALA A 65 -1.61 14.74 -3.01
CA ALA A 65 -1.11 16.14 -2.97
C ALA A 65 -0.20 16.41 -1.77
N SER A 66 -0.59 15.90 -0.60
CA SER A 66 0.21 15.97 0.62
C SER A 66 1.32 14.92 0.68
N ALA A 67 1.40 14.02 -0.31
CA ALA A 67 2.44 13.03 -0.35
C ALA A 67 3.77 13.68 -0.74
N GLY A 68 4.43 14.27 0.24
CA GLY A 68 5.84 13.95 0.37
C GLY A 68 5.95 12.43 0.34
N MET A 69 6.73 11.87 -0.57
CA MET A 69 7.17 10.48 -0.41
C MET A 69 7.95 10.43 0.92
N VAL A 70 7.26 10.13 2.02
CA VAL A 70 7.88 9.94 3.33
C VAL A 70 8.38 8.50 3.34
N GLY A 71 9.41 8.25 2.55
CA GLY A 71 9.89 6.90 2.32
C GLY A 71 10.75 6.83 1.07
N VAL A 72 12.06 6.88 1.31
CA VAL A 72 13.12 6.54 0.34
C VAL A 72 13.43 7.63 -0.72
N LEU A 73 13.07 8.88 -0.45
CA LEU A 73 13.62 10.03 -1.16
C LEU A 73 14.09 11.02 -0.10
N ASP A 74 15.36 10.93 0.30
CA ASP A 74 16.01 11.83 1.27
C ASP A 74 15.13 12.12 2.50
N ALA A 75 15.00 11.17 3.43
CA ALA A 75 14.63 11.56 4.79
C ALA A 75 15.75 12.52 5.26
N PRO A 76 15.48 13.81 5.53
CA PRO A 76 16.52 14.80 5.83
C PRO A 76 17.32 14.48 7.10
N THR A 77 16.90 13.46 7.86
CA THR A 77 17.53 12.97 9.09
C THR A 77 18.38 11.71 8.91
N GLY A 78 18.36 11.05 7.74
CA GLY A 78 19.06 9.77 7.54
C GLY A 78 18.44 8.58 8.29
N GLU A 79 17.26 8.78 8.89
CA GLU A 79 16.51 7.72 9.57
C GLU A 79 15.73 6.90 8.54
N GLY A 80 15.75 5.58 8.69
CA GLY A 80 15.06 4.65 7.79
C GLY A 80 13.53 4.79 7.85
N LEU A 81 12.81 4.10 6.95
CA LEU A 81 11.35 4.04 7.00
C LEU A 81 10.90 2.88 7.89
N GLU A 82 9.91 3.13 8.74
CA GLU A 82 9.27 2.10 9.57
C GLU A 82 7.82 1.90 9.14
N VAL A 83 7.40 0.65 8.92
CA VAL A 83 5.99 0.26 8.93
C VAL A 83 5.66 -0.19 10.35
N PRO A 84 4.88 0.59 11.12
CA PRO A 84 4.73 0.36 12.55
C PRO A 84 3.93 -0.90 12.87
N VAL A 85 4.01 -1.37 14.11
CA VAL A 85 3.12 -2.40 14.67
C VAL A 85 1.67 -1.93 14.53
N GLY A 86 0.77 -2.82 14.15
CA GLY A 86 -0.64 -2.48 14.04
C GLY A 86 -1.43 -3.39 13.11
N ARG A 87 -2.68 -2.99 12.85
CA ARG A 87 -3.57 -3.67 11.91
C ARG A 87 -3.66 -2.90 10.62
N TYR A 88 -3.70 -3.63 9.51
CA TYR A 88 -3.67 -3.10 8.17
C TYR A 88 -4.75 -3.76 7.34
N PHE A 89 -5.44 -2.96 6.54
CA PHE A 89 -6.19 -3.43 5.39
C PHE A 89 -5.25 -3.53 4.21
N PHE A 90 -5.20 -4.70 3.57
CA PHE A 90 -4.06 -5.12 2.78
C PHE A 90 -4.50 -5.80 1.49
N ILE A 91 -3.76 -5.56 0.40
CA ILE A 91 -3.80 -6.37 -0.82
C ILE A 91 -2.40 -6.78 -1.23
N GLN A 92 -2.30 -7.94 -1.89
CA GLN A 92 -1.07 -8.44 -2.49
C GLN A 92 -1.28 -8.80 -3.95
N LEU A 93 -0.35 -8.38 -4.79
CA LEU A 93 -0.31 -8.67 -6.22
C LEU A 93 1.00 -9.41 -6.53
N ARG A 94 0.93 -10.53 -7.26
CA ARG A 94 2.11 -11.28 -7.75
C ARG A 94 2.71 -10.64 -9.01
N GLN A 95 2.85 -9.31 -8.98
CA GLN A 95 3.50 -8.52 -10.02
C GLN A 95 4.01 -7.19 -9.45
N ARG A 96 4.96 -6.56 -10.13
CA ARG A 96 5.33 -5.16 -9.89
C ARG A 96 4.29 -4.27 -10.58
N ILE A 97 3.75 -3.29 -9.85
CA ILE A 97 2.83 -2.31 -10.44
C ILE A 97 3.60 -1.15 -11.05
N GLN A 98 3.03 -0.53 -12.08
CA GLN A 98 3.53 0.73 -12.60
C GLN A 98 2.94 1.90 -11.78
N LYS A 99 3.52 3.09 -11.96
CA LYS A 99 3.07 4.29 -11.24
C LYS A 99 1.61 4.61 -11.55
N GLU A 100 1.20 4.43 -12.79
CA GLU A 100 -0.15 4.74 -13.29
C GLU A 100 -1.21 3.81 -12.67
N ASP A 101 -0.80 2.62 -12.23
CA ASP A 101 -1.69 1.64 -11.61
C ASP A 101 -1.86 1.86 -10.10
N LEU A 102 -1.01 2.68 -9.48
CA LEU A 102 -1.04 2.89 -8.03
C LEU A 102 -2.36 3.52 -7.57
N PHE A 103 -2.79 4.60 -8.21
CA PHE A 103 -4.00 5.31 -7.79
C PHE A 103 -5.25 4.42 -7.88
N PRO A 104 -5.53 3.73 -9.01
CA PRO A 104 -6.64 2.78 -9.09
C PRO A 104 -6.62 1.72 -7.99
N LEU A 105 -5.46 1.11 -7.72
CA LEU A 105 -5.35 0.06 -6.70
C LEU A 105 -5.52 0.59 -5.27
N ALA A 106 -4.96 1.76 -4.98
CA ALA A 106 -5.16 2.42 -3.69
C ALA A 106 -6.63 2.82 -3.47
N LEU A 107 -7.30 3.27 -4.54
CA LEU A 107 -8.71 3.61 -4.53
C LEU A 107 -9.59 2.38 -4.30
N ASP A 108 -9.32 1.27 -4.98
CA ASP A 108 -10.07 0.03 -4.80
C ASP A 108 -9.93 -0.50 -3.37
N LEU A 109 -8.71 -0.51 -2.83
CA LEU A 109 -8.44 -0.82 -1.42
C LEU A 109 -9.18 0.12 -0.46
N GLN A 110 -9.25 1.42 -0.77
CA GLN A 110 -9.98 2.37 0.04
C GLN A 110 -11.48 2.14 0.01
N LYS A 111 -12.07 2.01 -1.18
CA LYS A 111 -13.51 1.77 -1.37
C LYS A 111 -13.95 0.51 -0.66
N GLU A 112 -13.18 -0.56 -0.79
CA GLU A 112 -13.48 -1.81 -0.11
C GLU A 112 -13.39 -1.64 1.43
N GLY A 113 -12.38 -0.93 1.92
CA GLY A 113 -12.25 -0.65 3.36
C GLY A 113 -13.43 0.18 3.89
N LEU A 114 -13.86 1.19 3.15
CA LEU A 114 -15.03 2.00 3.48
C LEU A 114 -16.33 1.17 3.43
N TRP A 115 -16.48 0.29 2.43
CA TRP A 115 -17.62 -0.62 2.31
C TRP A 115 -17.71 -1.57 3.52
N ARG A 116 -16.56 -2.05 4.01
CA ARG A 116 -16.45 -2.85 5.23
C ARG A 116 -16.51 -2.05 6.53
N GLN A 117 -16.72 -0.73 6.45
CA GLN A 117 -16.75 0.18 7.59
C GLN A 117 -15.46 0.14 8.43
N LEU A 118 -14.33 -0.13 7.79
CA LEU A 118 -13.02 -0.13 8.42
C LEU A 118 -12.53 1.32 8.59
N PRO A 119 -12.11 1.74 9.80
CA PRO A 119 -11.56 3.07 10.00
C PRO A 119 -10.13 3.11 9.46
N LEU A 120 -9.94 3.56 8.22
CA LEU A 120 -8.62 3.65 7.59
C LEU A 120 -7.90 4.94 8.04
N ALA A 121 -6.63 4.82 8.42
CA ALA A 121 -5.75 5.96 8.67
C ALA A 121 -5.36 6.64 7.35
N PRO A 122 -5.04 7.95 7.32
CA PRO A 122 -4.66 8.68 6.11
C PRO A 122 -3.20 8.40 5.68
N ARG A 123 -2.80 7.14 5.65
CA ARG A 123 -1.48 6.69 5.18
C ARG A 123 -1.60 5.47 4.29
N LEU A 124 -0.74 5.35 3.30
CA LEU A 124 -0.63 4.18 2.44
C LEU A 124 0.84 3.76 2.37
N TYR A 125 1.14 2.53 2.75
CA TYR A 125 2.44 1.93 2.50
C TYR A 125 2.35 1.08 1.23
N VAL A 126 3.33 1.20 0.35
CA VAL A 126 3.49 0.36 -0.83
C VAL A 126 4.83 -0.34 -0.71
N ARG A 127 4.80 -1.67 -0.61
CA ARG A 127 5.99 -2.52 -0.45
C ARG A 127 6.18 -3.35 -1.71
N PHE A 128 7.38 -3.29 -2.26
CA PHE A 128 7.83 -4.07 -3.40
C PHE A 128 8.80 -5.14 -2.91
N LEU A 129 8.61 -6.38 -3.33
CA LEU A 129 9.40 -7.53 -2.93
C LEU A 129 9.83 -8.34 -4.14
N GLU A 130 11.02 -8.93 -4.06
CA GLU A 130 11.52 -9.93 -4.99
C GLU A 130 11.61 -11.28 -4.25
N GLU A 131 10.60 -12.14 -4.46
CA GLU A 131 10.52 -13.50 -3.88
C GLU A 131 10.85 -14.55 -4.96
N GLU A 132 9.88 -15.40 -5.33
CA GLU A 132 9.90 -16.25 -6.53
C GLU A 132 9.51 -15.47 -7.81
N GLY A 133 9.52 -14.14 -7.70
CA GLY A 133 9.07 -13.16 -8.68
C GLY A 133 8.64 -11.86 -7.98
N PRO A 134 8.28 -10.82 -8.75
CA PRO A 134 7.92 -9.53 -8.19
C PRO A 134 6.58 -9.58 -7.47
N VAL A 135 6.53 -9.00 -6.28
CA VAL A 135 5.32 -8.87 -5.47
C VAL A 135 5.14 -7.42 -5.05
N THR A 136 3.92 -6.91 -5.21
CA THR A 136 3.53 -5.59 -4.68
C THR A 136 2.50 -5.78 -3.59
N GLN A 137 2.69 -5.10 -2.47
CA GLN A 137 1.79 -5.09 -1.33
C GLN A 137 1.35 -3.64 -1.05
N LEU A 138 0.05 -3.40 -0.92
CA LEU A 138 -0.49 -2.12 -0.44
C LEU A 138 -1.03 -2.33 0.96
N LEU A 139 -0.61 -1.49 1.90
CA LEU A 139 -1.02 -1.55 3.30
C LEU A 139 -1.64 -0.22 3.73
N ARG A 140 -2.92 -0.25 4.10
CA ARG A 140 -3.66 0.86 4.70
C ARG A 140 -3.80 0.60 6.19
N PRO A 141 -3.13 1.35 7.08
CA PRO A 141 -3.29 1.14 8.52
C PRO A 141 -4.74 1.39 8.93
N LEU A 142 -5.22 0.63 9.90
CA LEU A 142 -6.44 0.97 10.62
C LEU A 142 -6.12 1.99 11.71
N VAL A 143 -7.07 2.89 12.00
CA VAL A 143 -6.98 3.81 13.14
C VAL A 143 -6.87 2.97 14.43
N SER A 144 -5.94 3.35 15.32
CA SER A 144 -5.73 2.67 16.61
C SER A 144 -7.05 2.59 17.39
N GLY A 145 -7.42 1.38 17.82
CA GLY A 145 -8.66 1.12 18.55
C GLY A 145 -9.85 0.57 17.73
N ALA A 146 -9.69 0.30 16.43
CA ALA A 146 -10.74 -0.36 15.63
C ALA A 146 -11.19 -1.71 16.24
N PRO A 147 -12.47 -2.09 16.26
CA PRO A 147 -12.89 -3.43 16.71
C PRO A 147 -12.43 -4.55 15.74
N PHE A 148 -12.49 -5.81 16.18
CA PHE A 148 -12.36 -7.00 15.33
C PHE A 148 -13.70 -7.35 14.69
#